data_AF-A0A7X5VUL1-F1
#
_entry.id   AF-A0A7X5VUL1-F1
#
_cell.length_a   1.000
_cell.length_b   1.000
_cell.length_c   1.000
_cell.angle_alpha   90.00
_cell.angle_beta   90.00
_cell.angle_gamma   90.00
#
_symmetry.space_group_name_H-M   'P 1'
#
loop_
_entity.id
_entity.type
_entity.pdbx_description
1 polymer ?
#
loop_
_entity_poly.entity_id
_entity_poly.type
_entity_poly.pdbx_seq_one_letter_code
_entity_poly.pdbx_strand_id
1 'polypeptide(L)'
;MRAIFKTVDERPGSAHDGQALDRHRQEVAAYRLDRFLGLGLVPVTVLREVDGVEGSMQQWVEHAIDGETKREYGLVAEDPMMMA
;
A
#
# COMPACT_ATOMS: atom_id res chain seq x y z
N MET A 1 0.18 -16.84 7.99
CA MET A 1 0.30 -15.71 7.03
C MET A 1 -0.65 -14.62 7.49
N ARG A 2 -0.19 -13.38 7.62
CA ARG A 2 -1.00 -12.23 8.07
C ARG A 2 -1.24 -11.26 6.91
N ALA A 3 -2.33 -10.51 6.97
CA ALA A 3 -2.71 -9.54 5.96
C ALA A 3 -3.46 -8.36 6.61
N ILE A 4 -3.44 -7.21 5.94
CA ILE A 4 -4.31 -6.07 6.25
C ILE A 4 -5.44 -6.01 5.22
N PHE A 5 -6.65 -5.75 5.68
CA PHE A 5 -7.84 -5.59 4.84
C PHE A 5 -8.33 -4.14 4.92
N LYS A 6 -8.49 -3.48 3.76
CA LYS A 6 -8.96 -2.09 3.67
C LYS A 6 -10.17 -1.99 2.73
N THR A 7 -11.21 -1.30 3.17
CA THR A 7 -12.46 -1.10 2.42
C THR A 7 -12.67 0.39 2.11
N VAL A 8 -13.79 0.73 1.46
CA VAL A 8 -14.21 2.14 1.32
C VAL A 8 -14.59 2.67 2.70
N ASP A 9 -14.03 3.83 3.08
CA ASP A 9 -14.36 4.52 4.33
C ASP A 9 -15.72 5.23 4.14
N GLU A 10 -16.80 4.69 4.72
CA GLU A 10 -18.16 5.23 4.60
C GLU A 10 -18.43 6.45 5.50
N ARG A 11 -17.39 7.13 6.02
CA ARG A 11 -17.58 8.25 6.96
C ARG A 11 -18.49 9.33 6.35
N PRO A 12 -19.67 9.61 6.94
CA PRO A 12 -20.54 10.67 6.48
C PRO A 12 -19.82 12.01 6.67
N GLY A 13 -19.68 12.78 5.58
CA GLY A 13 -19.01 14.09 5.58
C GLY A 13 -17.60 14.12 5.00
N SER A 14 -17.03 12.98 4.58
CA SER A 14 -15.73 12.95 3.88
C SER A 14 -15.82 13.21 2.36
N ALA A 15 -17.03 13.48 1.86
CA ALA A 15 -17.28 13.93 0.50
C ALA A 15 -16.89 15.41 0.36
N HIS A 16 -15.59 15.69 0.32
CA HIS A 16 -15.14 16.81 -0.50
C HIS A 16 -15.41 16.42 -1.95
N ASP A 17 -16.29 17.19 -2.58
CA ASP A 17 -16.69 17.21 -3.99
C ASP A 17 -15.92 16.23 -4.92
N GLY A 18 -16.60 15.17 -5.32
CA GLY A 18 -16.39 14.56 -6.64
C GLY A 18 -15.52 13.32 -6.74
N GLN A 19 -14.74 12.91 -5.73
CA GLN A 19 -13.93 11.70 -5.84
C GLN A 19 -13.81 10.95 -4.51
N ALA A 20 -14.86 10.23 -4.12
CA ALA A 20 -14.71 9.07 -3.24
C ALA A 20 -13.93 8.00 -4.02
N LEU A 21 -12.61 8.20 -4.15
CA LEU A 21 -11.74 7.30 -4.88
C LEU A 21 -11.85 5.93 -4.22
N ASP A 22 -12.01 4.88 -5.03
CA ASP A 22 -11.89 3.49 -4.60
C ASP A 22 -10.45 3.22 -4.12
N ARG A 23 -10.10 3.73 -2.94
CA ARG A 23 -8.73 3.68 -2.37
C ARG A 23 -8.21 2.25 -2.31
N HIS A 24 -9.09 1.30 -2.01
CA HIS A 24 -8.76 -0.12 -2.03
C HIS A 24 -8.37 -0.62 -3.44
N ARG A 25 -8.98 -0.11 -4.52
CA ARG A 25 -8.56 -0.43 -5.89
C ARG A 25 -7.24 0.24 -6.27
N GLN A 26 -6.95 1.43 -5.75
CA GLN A 26 -5.65 2.10 -5.95
C GLN A 26 -4.48 1.29 -5.36
N GLU A 27 -4.67 0.67 -4.21
CA GLU A 27 -3.68 -0.24 -3.60
C GLU A 27 -3.37 -1.44 -4.51
N VAL A 28 -4.40 -2.03 -5.13
CA VAL A 28 -4.23 -3.13 -6.10
C VAL A 28 -3.58 -2.63 -7.40
N ALA A 29 -3.91 -1.41 -7.85
CA ALA A 29 -3.28 -0.79 -9.01
C ALA A 29 -1.78 -0.53 -8.76
N ALA A 30 -1.41 -0.07 -7.57
CA ALA A 30 -0.01 0.13 -7.19
C ALA A 30 0.77 -1.20 -7.22
N TYR A 31 0.20 -2.29 -6.69
CA TYR A 31 0.80 -3.62 -6.80
C TYR A 31 0.96 -4.09 -8.25
N ARG A 32 -0.06 -3.88 -9.09
CA ARG A 32 0.04 -4.25 -10.52
C ARG A 32 1.11 -3.42 -11.24
N LEU A 33 1.19 -2.12 -10.94
CA LEU A 33 2.20 -1.23 -11.50
C LEU A 33 3.61 -1.61 -11.04
N ASP A 34 3.79 -1.91 -9.76
CA ASP A 34 5.05 -2.43 -9.18
C ASP A 34 5.56 -3.65 -9.93
N ARG A 35 4.67 -4.62 -10.21
CA ARG A 35 5.02 -5.84 -10.95
C ARG A 35 5.27 -5.58 -12.43
N PHE A 36 4.54 -4.65 -13.02
CA PHE A 36 4.76 -4.23 -14.39
C PHE A 36 6.12 -3.54 -14.57
N LEU A 37 6.53 -2.72 -13.61
CA LEU A 37 7.80 -1.99 -13.62
C LEU A 37 8.98 -2.81 -13.06
N GLY A 38 8.71 -3.93 -12.39
CA GLY A 38 9.74 -4.78 -11.78
C GLY A 38 10.42 -4.18 -10.54
N LEU A 39 9.75 -3.29 -9.81
CA LEU A 39 10.34 -2.58 -8.66
C LEU A 39 10.46 -3.47 -7.42
N GLY A 40 9.51 -4.38 -7.20
CA GLY A 40 9.53 -5.31 -6.07
C GLY A 40 9.32 -4.64 -4.70
N LEU A 41 8.71 -3.47 -4.67
CA LEU A 41 8.50 -2.64 -3.47
C LEU A 41 7.13 -2.88 -2.83
N VAL A 42 6.10 -3.11 -3.63
CA VAL A 42 4.72 -3.25 -3.12
C VAL A 42 4.44 -4.71 -2.74
N PRO A 43 4.00 -5.00 -1.50
CA PRO A 43 3.60 -6.34 -1.09
C PRO A 43 2.43 -6.86 -1.92
N VAL A 44 2.26 -8.19 -1.98
CA VAL A 44 1.14 -8.82 -2.69
C VAL A 44 -0.18 -8.21 -2.23
N THR A 45 -0.91 -7.60 -3.17
CA THR A 45 -2.15 -6.89 -2.90
C THR A 45 -3.23 -7.32 -3.90
N VAL A 46 -4.34 -7.84 -3.40
CA VAL A 46 -5.43 -8.39 -4.22
C VAL A 46 -6.79 -7.86 -3.76
N LEU A 47 -7.79 -7.87 -4.64
CA LEU A 47 -9.17 -7.67 -4.23
C LEU A 47 -9.71 -8.95 -3.59
N ARG A 48 -10.40 -8.78 -2.46
CA ARG A 48 -11.15 -9.84 -1.78
C ARG A 48 -12.43 -9.30 -1.19
N GLU A 49 -13.39 -10.20 -1.06
CA GLU A 49 -14.60 -9.98 -0.30
C GLU A 49 -14.44 -10.62 1.08
N VAL A 50 -14.74 -9.86 2.13
CA VAL A 50 -14.79 -10.35 3.52
C VAL A 50 -16.11 -9.85 4.11
N ASP A 51 -16.92 -10.78 4.65
CA ASP A 51 -18.24 -10.47 5.22
C ASP A 51 -19.15 -9.65 4.28
N GLY A 52 -19.09 -9.93 2.97
CA GLY A 52 -19.91 -9.27 1.96
C GLY A 52 -19.40 -7.90 1.50
N VAL A 53 -18.23 -7.46 1.96
CA VAL A 53 -17.63 -6.17 1.60
C VAL A 53 -16.38 -6.40 0.74
N GLU A 54 -16.33 -5.78 -0.44
CA GLU A 54 -15.12 -5.75 -1.28
C GLU A 54 -14.07 -4.80 -0.68
N GLY A 55 -12.82 -5.26 -0.66
CA GLY A 55 -11.68 -4.47 -0.21
C GLY A 55 -10.35 -5.00 -0.74
N SER A 56 -9.28 -4.28 -0.44
CA SER A 56 -7.92 -4.74 -0.73
C SER A 56 -7.38 -5.55 0.42
N MET A 57 -6.86 -6.73 0.10
CA MET A 57 -6.11 -7.58 1.01
C MET A 57 -4.65 -7.52 0.63
N GLN A 58 -3.84 -6.90 1.49
CA GLN A 58 -2.40 -6.76 1.31
C GLN A 58 -1.64 -7.62 2.31
N GLN A 59 -0.60 -8.31 1.85
CA GLN A 59 0.28 -9.09 2.71
C GLN A 59 0.88 -8.20 3.81
N TRP A 60 0.78 -8.66 5.06
CA TRP A 60 1.45 -8.02 6.19
C TRP A 60 2.94 -8.35 6.15
N VAL A 61 3.78 -7.33 6.08
CA VAL A 61 5.24 -7.46 6.12
C VAL A 61 5.68 -7.38 7.57
N GLU A 62 6.13 -8.50 8.12
CA GLU A 62 6.64 -8.56 9.49
C GLU A 62 7.90 -7.71 9.63
N HIS A 63 8.06 -7.05 10.78
CA HIS A 63 9.24 -6.23 11.10
C HIS A 63 9.50 -5.07 10.13
N ALA A 64 8.48 -4.64 9.37
CA ALA A 64 8.57 -3.40 8.61
C ALA A 64 8.75 -2.22 9.57
N ILE A 65 9.72 -1.36 9.26
CA ILE A 65 9.98 -0.11 9.95
C ILE A 65 9.66 1.06 9.02
N ASP A 66 9.17 2.16 9.60
CA ASP A 66 8.89 3.37 8.85
C ASP A 66 10.18 4.10 8.43
N GLY A 67 10.02 5.12 7.60
CA GLY A 67 11.14 5.91 7.09
C GLY A 67 11.84 6.79 8.13
N GLU A 68 11.21 7.06 9.27
CA GLU A 68 11.82 7.83 10.37
C GLU A 68 12.76 6.92 11.16
N THR A 69 12.26 5.75 11.54
CA THR A 69 13.02 4.66 12.15
C THR A 69 14.22 4.30 11.27
N LYS A 70 14.04 4.11 9.96
CA LYS A 70 15.17 3.87 9.04
C LYS A 70 16.26 4.94 9.13
N ARG A 71 15.89 6.22 9.26
CA ARG A 71 16.82 7.34 9.36
C ARG A 71 17.56 7.33 10.70
N GLU A 72 16.85 7.09 11.80
CA GLU A 72 17.43 7.00 13.14
C GLU A 72 18.50 5.91 13.22
N TYR A 73 18.25 4.73 12.63
CA TYR A 73 19.19 3.61 12.61
C TYR A 73 20.25 3.69 11.50
N GLY A 74 20.28 4.77 10.71
CA GLY A 74 21.24 4.91 9.60
C GLY A 74 21.05 3.88 8.48
N LEU A 75 19.86 3.29 8.35
CA LEU A 75 19.52 2.25 7.36
C LEU A 75 19.03 2.84 6.03
N VAL A 76 19.52 4.03 5.68
CA VAL A 76 19.14 4.70 4.44
C VAL A 76 19.85 3.99 3.29
N ALA A 77 19.08 3.54 2.28
CA ALA A 77 19.70 3.05 1.06
C ALA A 77 20.50 4.21 0.42
N GLU A 78 21.77 3.96 0.10
CA GLU A 78 22.57 4.86 -0.73
C GLU A 78 21.77 5.17 -1.99
N ASP A 79 21.58 6.46 -2.31
CA ASP A 79 20.89 6.86 -3.52
C ASP A 79 21.65 6.32 -4.73
N PRO A 80 21.06 5.41 -5.55
CA PRO A 80 21.72 4.89 -6.73
C PRO A 80 22.13 6.00 -7.72
N MET A 81 21.46 7.15 -7.68
CA MET A 81 21.78 8.31 -8.50
C MET A 81 22.96 9.15 -7.98
N MET A 82 23.46 8.91 -6.76
CA MET A 82 24.69 9.54 -6.25
C MET A 82 25.97 8.75 -6.59
N MET A 83 25.86 7.56 -7.17
CA MET A 83 26.99 6.69 -7.51
C MET A 83 27.44 6.81 -8.99
N ALA A 84 26.93 7.80 -9.73
CA ALA A 84 27.19 8.05 -11.15
C ALA A 84 28.04 9.31 -11.40
#